data_AF-A0AAD7EQL6-F1
#
_entry.id   AF-A0AAD7EQL6-F1
#
_cell.length_a   1.000
_cell.length_b   1.000
_cell.length_c   1.000
_cell.angle_alpha   90.00
_cell.angle_beta   90.00
_cell.angle_gamma   90.00
#
_symmetry.space_group_name_H-M   'P 1'
#
loop_
_entity.id
_entity.type
_entity.pdbx_description
1 polymer ?
#
loop_
_entity_poly.entity_id
_entity_poly.type
_entity_poly.pdbx_seq_one_letter_code
_entity_poly.pdbx_strand_id
1 'polypeptide(L)'
;MEFVEGGLIDTSTEAKRRKGNMPAHNCNNEGLLGGWHQFSRESPSTTVRHFTDRTMFNHNKTQGFIDDNMTTEEEDQVEKTRQVELNAHKLAAVEAKWAKDSEKAEKACKEKERLGAIGIEMDHTEIAKMTDPKLKDQLELHRQAGDKEVPLRSKLNRKADRLTALLAAVDRLDSTVAMPASV
;
A
#
# COMPACT_ATOMS: atom_id res chain seq x y z
N MET A 1 -16.58 29.73 41.54
CA MET A 1 -16.29 29.00 42.79
C MET A 1 -17.09 27.70 42.77
N GLU A 2 -16.50 26.61 42.29
CA GLU A 2 -17.20 25.31 42.17
C GLU A 2 -17.07 24.46 43.44
N PHE A 3 -16.03 24.70 44.23
CA PHE A 3 -15.64 23.94 45.43
C PHE A 3 -15.97 24.66 46.76
N VAL A 4 -16.92 25.58 46.75
CA VAL A 4 -17.39 26.27 47.98
C VAL A 4 -18.64 25.59 48.53
N GLU A 5 -18.91 25.77 49.81
CA GLU A 5 -20.14 25.32 50.47
C GLU A 5 -21.35 25.99 49.80
N GLY A 6 -22.34 25.20 49.39
CA GLY A 6 -23.45 25.62 48.52
C GLY A 6 -23.11 25.70 47.01
N GLY A 7 -21.90 25.32 46.61
CA GLY A 7 -21.44 25.31 45.22
C GLY A 7 -21.98 24.14 44.38
N LEU A 8 -21.67 24.13 43.08
CA LEU A 8 -22.18 23.13 42.13
C LEU A 8 -21.78 21.69 42.50
N ILE A 9 -20.59 21.49 43.07
CA ILE A 9 -20.10 20.16 43.47
C ILE A 9 -20.74 19.74 44.80
N ASP A 10 -20.94 20.68 45.72
CA ASP A 10 -21.56 20.45 47.03
C ASP A 10 -23.05 20.10 46.90
N THR A 11 -23.77 20.82 46.04
CA THR A 11 -25.18 20.58 45.72
C THR A 11 -25.41 19.38 44.78
N SER A 12 -24.35 18.76 44.26
CA SER A 12 -24.48 17.62 43.35
C SER A 12 -24.94 16.36 44.10
N THR A 13 -25.78 15.55 43.44
CA THR A 13 -26.22 14.27 44.00
C THR A 13 -25.06 13.29 44.13
N GLU A 14 -25.14 12.38 45.10
CA GLU A 14 -24.10 11.37 45.34
C GLU A 14 -23.76 10.56 44.07
N ALA A 15 -24.76 10.26 43.24
CA ALA A 15 -24.57 9.61 41.95
C ALA A 15 -23.73 10.44 40.96
N LYS A 16 -23.90 11.77 40.94
CA LYS A 16 -23.09 12.68 40.10
C LYS A 16 -21.67 12.82 40.65
N ARG A 17 -21.52 12.92 41.98
CA ARG A 17 -20.23 12.92 42.67
C ARG A 17 -19.44 11.64 42.38
N ARG A 18 -20.10 10.48 42.41
CA ARG A 18 -19.49 9.18 42.10
C ARG A 18 -19.07 9.06 40.63
N LYS A 19 -19.84 9.62 39.69
CA LYS A 19 -19.47 9.67 38.25
C LYS A 19 -18.33 10.65 37.96
N GLY A 20 -18.27 11.75 38.70
CA GLY A 20 -17.19 12.74 38.59
C GLY A 20 -15.94 12.38 39.39
N ASN A 21 -15.96 11.28 40.16
CA ASN A 21 -14.83 10.84 40.95
C ASN A 21 -13.72 10.33 40.02
N MET A 22 -12.74 11.21 39.76
CA MET A 22 -11.49 10.83 39.11
C MET A 22 -10.56 10.25 40.18
N PRO A 23 -10.01 9.04 39.99
CA PRO A 23 -9.01 8.50 40.89
C PRO A 23 -7.84 9.49 41.05
N ALA A 24 -7.34 9.64 42.28
CA ALA A 24 -6.21 10.53 42.57
C ALA A 24 -4.91 10.13 41.81
N HIS A 25 -4.84 8.88 41.34
CA HIS A 25 -3.70 8.34 40.63
C HIS A 25 -4.10 7.74 39.28
N ASN A 26 -3.29 8.04 38.26
CA ASN A 26 -3.48 7.59 36.88
C ASN A 26 -2.85 6.21 36.59
N CYS A 27 -2.52 5.44 37.63
CA CYS A 27 -1.72 4.21 37.52
C CYS A 27 -2.29 3.20 36.52
N ASN A 28 -3.62 3.10 36.40
CA ASN A 28 -4.26 2.17 35.47
C ASN A 28 -4.02 2.55 34.00
N ASN A 29 -4.11 3.85 33.67
CA ASN A 29 -3.83 4.31 32.31
C ASN A 29 -2.33 4.24 32.00
N GLU A 30 -1.48 4.52 32.98
CA GLU A 30 -0.02 4.36 32.86
C GLU A 30 0.37 2.91 32.62
N GLY A 31 -0.26 1.96 33.32
CA GLY A 31 -0.06 0.52 33.12
C GLY A 31 -0.51 0.05 31.74
N LEU A 32 -1.68 0.49 31.27
CA LEU A 32 -2.19 0.20 29.93
C LEU A 32 -1.27 0.77 28.83
N LEU A 33 -0.81 2.01 29.01
CA LEU A 33 0.10 2.65 28.07
C LEU A 33 1.46 1.95 28.04
N GLY A 34 2.00 1.58 29.21
CA GLY A 34 3.22 0.78 29.32
C GLY A 34 3.08 -0.57 28.61
N GLY A 35 1.95 -1.26 28.83
CA GLY A 35 1.64 -2.51 28.14
C GLY A 35 1.53 -2.35 26.63
N TRP A 36 0.91 -1.28 26.14
CA TRP A 36 0.87 -0.96 24.72
C TRP A 36 2.27 -0.72 24.15
N HIS A 37 3.12 0.04 24.85
CA HIS A 37 4.48 0.29 24.41
C HIS A 37 5.30 -0.99 24.29
N GLN A 38 5.17 -1.92 25.24
CA GLN A 38 5.83 -3.21 25.16
C GLN A 38 5.29 -4.03 23.98
N PHE A 39 3.96 -4.15 23.86
CA PHE A 39 3.31 -4.91 22.80
C PHE A 39 3.66 -4.40 21.40
N SER A 40 3.69 -3.08 21.21
CA SER A 40 4.06 -2.46 19.93
C SER A 40 5.53 -2.69 19.57
N ARG A 41 6.43 -2.84 20.55
CA ARG A 41 7.84 -3.19 20.29
C ARG A 41 8.00 -4.64 19.86
N GLU A 42 7.28 -5.55 20.51
CA GLU A 42 7.31 -6.98 20.21
C GLU A 42 6.57 -7.31 18.91
N SER A 43 5.54 -6.53 18.56
CA SER A 43 4.70 -6.72 17.37
C SER A 43 4.49 -5.40 16.62
N PRO A 44 5.48 -4.91 15.85
CA PRO A 44 5.45 -3.57 15.26
C PRO A 44 4.41 -3.40 14.15
N SER A 45 3.95 -4.49 13.52
CA SER A 45 2.89 -4.47 12.51
C SER A 45 1.47 -4.54 13.09
N THR A 46 1.33 -4.61 14.42
CA THR A 46 0.03 -4.67 15.08
C THR A 46 -0.66 -3.31 15.13
N THR A 47 -1.95 -3.31 15.46
CA THR A 47 -2.74 -2.08 15.61
C THR A 47 -3.12 -1.87 17.07
N VAL A 48 -3.34 -0.60 17.45
CA VAL A 48 -3.88 -0.23 18.77
C VAL A 48 -5.20 -0.95 19.04
N ARG A 49 -6.02 -1.13 18.00
CA ARG A 49 -7.29 -1.84 18.08
C ARG A 49 -7.10 -3.28 18.51
N HIS A 50 -6.18 -4.00 17.88
CA HIS A 50 -5.88 -5.39 18.23
C HIS A 50 -5.38 -5.54 19.67
N PHE A 51 -4.53 -4.62 20.14
CA PHE A 51 -4.11 -4.59 21.56
C PHE A 51 -5.28 -4.38 22.51
N THR A 52 -6.16 -3.43 22.19
CA THR A 52 -7.34 -3.11 23.00
C THR A 52 -8.29 -4.30 23.06
N ASP A 53 -8.60 -4.90 21.91
CA ASP A 53 -9.47 -6.08 21.80
C ASP A 53 -8.90 -7.25 22.60
N ARG A 54 -7.60 -7.53 22.50
CA ARG A 54 -6.92 -8.58 23.28
C ARG A 54 -6.96 -8.30 24.79
N THR A 55 -6.73 -7.06 25.18
CA THR A 55 -6.75 -6.66 26.60
C THR A 55 -8.15 -6.82 27.17
N MET A 56 -9.18 -6.41 26.44
CA MET A 56 -10.58 -6.58 26.82
C MET A 56 -10.99 -8.05 26.85
N PHE A 57 -10.59 -8.85 25.87
CA PHE A 57 -10.84 -10.28 25.81
C PHE A 57 -10.33 -10.99 27.08
N ASN A 58 -9.11 -10.65 27.50
CA ASN A 58 -8.51 -11.20 28.72
C ASN A 58 -9.19 -10.66 29.98
N HIS A 59 -9.44 -9.35 30.06
CA HIS A 59 -10.05 -8.71 31.22
C HIS A 59 -11.46 -9.24 31.49
N ASN A 60 -12.27 -9.39 30.43
CA ASN A 60 -13.63 -9.89 30.52
C ASN A 60 -13.70 -11.42 30.68
N LYS A 61 -12.56 -12.12 30.64
CA LYS A 61 -12.49 -13.59 30.62
C LYS A 61 -13.38 -14.19 29.54
N THR A 62 -13.38 -13.56 28.37
CA THR A 62 -14.28 -13.93 27.27
C THR A 62 -14.14 -15.39 26.88
N GLN A 63 -12.92 -15.97 26.95
CA GLN A 63 -12.72 -17.40 26.71
C GLN A 63 -13.51 -18.26 27.70
N GLY A 64 -13.44 -17.99 29.00
CA GLY A 64 -14.19 -18.78 29.99
C GLY A 64 -15.70 -18.65 29.81
N PHE A 65 -16.19 -17.46 29.42
CA PHE A 65 -17.60 -17.30 29.07
C PHE A 65 -18.00 -18.14 27.85
N ILE A 66 -17.16 -18.19 26.82
CA ILE A 66 -17.38 -19.03 25.63
C ILE A 66 -17.40 -20.51 26.05
N ASP A 67 -16.38 -20.96 26.78
CA ASP A 67 -16.26 -22.36 27.23
C ASP A 67 -17.46 -22.81 28.08
N ASP A 68 -18.00 -21.91 28.91
CA ASP A 68 -19.13 -22.22 29.81
C ASP A 68 -20.49 -22.21 29.09
N ASN A 69 -20.65 -21.44 28.00
CA ASN A 69 -21.96 -21.17 27.39
C ASN A 69 -22.10 -21.70 25.95
N MET A 70 -21.00 -22.08 25.31
CA MET A 70 -20.98 -22.49 23.92
C MET A 70 -20.77 -24.01 23.83
N THR A 71 -21.58 -24.67 23.02
CA THR A 71 -21.40 -26.10 22.74
C THR A 71 -20.39 -26.30 21.61
N THR A 72 -19.73 -27.46 21.58
CA THR A 72 -18.73 -27.78 20.55
C THR A 72 -19.30 -27.71 19.13
N GLU A 73 -20.59 -28.02 18.94
CA GLU A 73 -21.26 -27.89 17.64
C GLU A 73 -21.42 -26.42 17.19
N GLU A 74 -21.70 -25.51 18.12
CA GLU A 74 -21.79 -24.08 17.83
C GLU A 74 -20.42 -23.50 17.53
N GLU A 75 -19.37 -23.92 18.25
CA GLU A 75 -17.98 -23.51 18.00
C GLU A 75 -17.54 -23.89 16.58
N ASP A 76 -17.82 -25.14 16.17
CA ASP A 76 -17.57 -25.63 14.82
C ASP A 76 -18.32 -24.81 13.76
N GLN A 77 -19.54 -24.39 14.06
CA GLN A 77 -20.33 -23.59 13.14
C GLN A 77 -19.79 -22.16 13.00
N VAL A 78 -19.34 -21.54 14.09
CA VAL A 78 -18.66 -20.24 14.06
C VAL A 78 -17.35 -20.33 13.29
N GLU A 79 -16.58 -21.40 13.47
CA GLU A 79 -15.33 -21.59 12.72
C GLU A 79 -15.58 -21.79 11.21
N LYS A 80 -16.61 -22.57 10.84
CA LYS A 80 -17.01 -22.75 9.44
C LYS A 80 -17.44 -21.44 8.79
N THR A 81 -18.27 -20.65 9.47
CA THR A 81 -18.71 -19.34 8.95
C THR A 81 -17.54 -18.39 8.77
N ARG A 82 -16.62 -18.33 9.75
CA ARG A 82 -15.37 -17.55 9.66
C ARG A 82 -14.53 -17.96 8.45
N GLN A 83 -14.37 -19.25 8.20
CA GLN A 83 -13.63 -19.75 7.04
C GLN A 83 -14.27 -19.35 5.71
N VAL A 84 -15.61 -19.41 5.63
CA VAL A 84 -16.34 -18.94 4.44
C VAL A 84 -16.11 -17.46 4.19
N GLU A 85 -16.21 -16.62 5.21
CA GLU A 85 -15.97 -15.16 5.10
C GLU A 85 -14.52 -14.86 4.68
N LEU A 86 -13.54 -15.53 5.30
CA LEU A 86 -12.13 -15.38 4.95
C LEU A 86 -11.87 -15.77 3.50
N ASN A 87 -12.49 -16.86 3.03
CA ASN A 87 -12.35 -17.30 1.65
C ASN A 87 -13.03 -16.31 0.69
N ALA A 88 -14.21 -15.79 1.01
CA ALA A 88 -14.87 -14.76 0.22
C ALA A 88 -14.01 -13.49 0.09
N HIS A 89 -13.41 -13.02 1.19
CA HIS A 89 -12.51 -11.87 1.18
C HIS A 89 -11.25 -12.12 0.33
N LYS A 90 -10.66 -13.31 0.43
CA LYS A 90 -9.50 -13.70 -0.40
C LYS A 90 -9.87 -13.70 -1.90
N LEU A 91 -11.02 -14.27 -2.24
CA LEU A 91 -11.50 -14.30 -3.63
C LEU A 91 -11.71 -12.88 -4.17
N ALA A 92 -12.39 -12.00 -3.41
CA ALA A 92 -12.58 -10.61 -3.79
C ALA A 92 -11.24 -9.87 -4.01
N ALA A 93 -10.23 -10.13 -3.16
CA ALA A 93 -8.91 -9.57 -3.32
C ALA A 93 -8.18 -10.07 -4.58
N VAL A 94 -8.38 -11.34 -4.95
CA VAL A 94 -7.83 -11.92 -6.19
C VAL A 94 -8.52 -11.33 -7.41
N GLU A 95 -9.85 -11.24 -7.42
CA GLU A 95 -10.62 -10.62 -8.50
C GLU A 95 -10.21 -9.16 -8.71
N ALA A 96 -10.04 -8.39 -7.62
CA ALA A 96 -9.57 -7.01 -7.69
C ALA A 96 -8.14 -6.90 -8.26
N LYS A 97 -7.28 -7.90 -8.01
CA LYS A 97 -5.95 -7.96 -8.64
C LYS A 97 -6.06 -8.28 -10.13
N TRP A 98 -6.83 -9.29 -10.50
CA TRP A 98 -7.03 -9.66 -11.90
C TRP A 98 -7.63 -8.53 -12.73
N ALA A 99 -8.59 -7.78 -12.19
CA ALA A 99 -9.15 -6.61 -12.86
C ALA A 99 -8.09 -5.50 -13.07
N LYS A 100 -7.21 -5.28 -12.09
CA LYS A 100 -6.10 -4.31 -12.24
C LYS A 100 -5.06 -4.80 -13.25
N ASP A 101 -4.80 -6.10 -13.28
CA ASP A 101 -3.81 -6.68 -14.18
C ASP A 101 -4.34 -6.72 -15.63
N SER A 102 -5.63 -6.99 -15.85
CA SER A 102 -6.26 -6.88 -17.17
C SER A 102 -6.25 -5.44 -17.67
N GLU A 103 -6.58 -4.46 -16.83
CA GLU A 103 -6.54 -3.04 -17.22
C GLU A 103 -5.11 -2.60 -17.58
N LYS A 104 -4.10 -3.07 -16.83
CA LYS A 104 -2.69 -2.82 -17.17
C LYS A 104 -2.30 -3.48 -18.48
N ALA A 105 -2.73 -4.71 -18.72
CA ALA A 105 -2.44 -5.45 -19.95
C ALA A 105 -3.07 -4.77 -21.18
N GLU A 106 -4.32 -4.31 -21.07
CA GLU A 106 -4.98 -3.56 -22.15
C GLU A 106 -4.26 -2.25 -22.45
N LYS A 107 -3.87 -1.49 -21.41
CA LYS A 107 -3.10 -0.25 -21.59
C LYS A 107 -1.74 -0.52 -22.22
N ALA A 108 -1.06 -1.60 -21.81
CA ALA A 108 0.20 -2.00 -22.40
C ALA A 108 0.05 -2.43 -23.88
N CYS A 109 -1.02 -3.14 -24.22
CA CYS A 109 -1.32 -3.54 -25.60
C CYS A 109 -1.56 -2.31 -26.49
N LYS A 110 -2.45 -1.39 -26.06
CA LYS A 110 -2.73 -0.14 -26.78
C LYS A 110 -1.49 0.74 -26.95
N GLU A 111 -0.66 0.83 -25.92
CA GLU A 111 0.59 1.60 -26.00
C GLU A 111 1.58 0.94 -26.95
N LYS A 112 1.68 -0.40 -26.96
CA LYS A 112 2.53 -1.13 -27.89
C LYS A 112 2.05 -0.97 -29.34
N GLU A 113 0.74 -1.01 -29.59
CA GLU A 113 0.15 -0.73 -30.92
C GLU A 113 0.44 0.70 -31.37
N ARG A 114 0.25 1.68 -30.48
CA ARG A 114 0.54 3.10 -30.74
C ARG A 114 2.02 3.31 -31.08
N LEU A 115 2.92 2.70 -30.31
CA LEU A 115 4.36 2.79 -30.55
C LEU A 115 4.76 2.08 -31.86
N GLY A 116 4.19 0.90 -32.14
CA GLY A 116 4.42 0.17 -33.38
C GLY A 116 4.04 0.96 -34.64
N ALA A 117 3.03 1.82 -34.56
CA ALA A 117 2.61 2.68 -35.68
C ALA A 117 3.59 3.85 -35.98
N ILE A 118 4.42 4.26 -35.01
CA ILE A 118 5.34 5.41 -35.16
C ILE A 118 6.62 5.01 -35.90
N GLY A 119 7.09 3.76 -35.73
CA GLY A 119 8.38 3.31 -36.29
C GLY A 119 9.61 3.92 -35.59
N ILE A 120 10.76 3.26 -35.72
CA ILE A 120 12.03 3.74 -35.17
C ILE A 120 12.62 4.76 -36.15
N GLU A 121 12.88 5.97 -35.66
CA GLU A 121 13.53 7.02 -36.44
C GLU A 121 15.05 6.94 -36.24
N MET A 122 15.81 6.97 -37.32
CA MET A 122 17.27 6.85 -37.31
C MET A 122 17.98 8.15 -37.73
N ASP A 123 17.26 9.14 -38.24
CA ASP A 123 17.87 10.42 -38.67
C ASP A 123 18.18 11.34 -37.47
N HIS A 124 19.48 11.57 -37.23
CA HIS A 124 19.96 12.47 -36.17
C HIS A 124 19.40 13.90 -36.30
N THR A 125 19.15 14.39 -37.51
CA THR A 125 18.68 15.76 -37.76
C THR A 125 17.21 15.93 -37.42
N GLU A 126 16.41 14.89 -37.61
CA GLU A 126 14.99 14.88 -37.25
C GLU A 126 14.80 14.63 -35.75
N ILE A 127 15.63 13.78 -35.14
CA ILE A 127 15.68 13.56 -33.69
C ILE A 127 15.94 14.86 -32.92
N ALA A 128 16.88 15.69 -33.40
CA ALA A 128 17.20 16.97 -32.78
C ALA A 128 16.01 17.95 -32.71
N LYS A 129 15.08 17.87 -33.68
CA LYS A 129 13.89 18.73 -33.76
C LYS A 129 12.68 18.17 -33.01
N MET A 130 12.76 16.95 -32.48
CA MET A 130 11.62 16.31 -31.84
C MET A 130 11.15 17.01 -30.56
N THR A 131 9.84 16.90 -30.33
CA THR A 131 9.21 17.31 -29.08
C THR A 131 9.48 16.27 -27.98
N ASP A 132 9.41 16.70 -26.72
CA ASP A 132 9.70 15.84 -25.55
C ASP A 132 8.86 14.54 -25.50
N PRO A 133 7.57 14.54 -25.89
CA PRO A 133 6.78 13.30 -25.97
C PRO A 133 7.33 12.33 -27.03
N LYS A 134 7.68 12.82 -28.23
CA LYS A 134 8.23 12.00 -29.31
C LYS A 134 9.58 11.36 -28.93
N LEU A 135 10.43 12.09 -28.21
CA LEU A 135 11.70 11.56 -27.70
C LEU A 135 11.48 10.40 -26.71
N LYS A 136 10.45 10.48 -25.85
CA LYS A 136 10.10 9.40 -24.92
C LYS A 136 9.57 8.17 -25.64
N ASP A 137 8.80 8.37 -26.71
CA ASP A 137 8.27 7.29 -27.54
C ASP A 137 9.41 6.55 -28.27
N GLN A 138 10.33 7.29 -28.88
CA GLN A 138 11.51 6.72 -29.54
C GLN A 138 12.42 5.96 -28.56
N LEU A 139 12.70 6.52 -27.37
CA LEU A 139 13.48 5.81 -26.34
C LEU A 139 12.82 4.53 -25.84
N GLU A 140 11.50 4.43 -25.89
CA GLU A 140 10.77 3.20 -25.55
C GLU A 140 10.86 2.17 -26.68
N LEU A 141 10.78 2.63 -27.93
CA LEU A 141 10.97 1.78 -29.10
C LEU A 141 12.38 1.17 -29.15
N HIS A 142 13.44 1.95 -28.89
CA HIS A 142 14.81 1.41 -28.80
C HIS A 142 14.96 0.36 -27.68
N ARG A 143 14.25 0.51 -26.56
CA ARG A 143 14.22 -0.52 -25.50
C ARG A 143 13.47 -1.78 -25.94
N GLN A 144 12.36 -1.64 -26.64
CA GLN A 144 11.62 -2.78 -27.20
C GLN A 144 12.42 -3.50 -28.29
N ALA A 145 13.24 -2.79 -29.06
CA ALA A 145 14.15 -3.33 -30.05
C ALA A 145 15.35 -4.09 -29.42
N GLY A 146 15.53 -4.02 -28.10
CA GLY A 146 16.52 -4.81 -27.36
C GLY A 146 17.72 -4.04 -26.83
N ASP A 147 17.76 -2.70 -26.96
CA ASP A 147 18.85 -1.91 -26.37
C ASP A 147 18.69 -1.82 -24.84
N LYS A 148 19.54 -2.56 -24.13
CA LYS A 148 19.59 -2.62 -22.66
C LYS A 148 20.33 -1.43 -22.04
N GLU A 149 21.08 -0.66 -22.83
CA GLU A 149 21.85 0.50 -22.35
C GLU A 149 21.00 1.77 -22.28
N VAL A 150 19.82 1.79 -22.91
CA VAL A 150 18.88 2.92 -22.80
C VAL A 150 18.34 3.04 -21.37
N PRO A 151 18.58 4.15 -20.67
CA PRO A 151 18.09 4.32 -19.30
C PRO A 151 16.56 4.35 -19.20
N LEU A 152 16.03 3.84 -18.08
CA LEU A 152 14.60 3.91 -17.79
C LEU A 152 14.10 5.35 -17.77
N ARG A 153 12.81 5.54 -18.12
CA ARG A 153 12.15 6.86 -18.14
C ARG A 153 12.35 7.67 -16.85
N SER A 154 12.41 7.00 -15.70
CA SER A 154 12.63 7.61 -14.38
C SER A 154 14.02 8.20 -14.15
N LYS A 155 15.02 7.78 -14.94
CA LYS A 155 16.40 8.28 -14.84
C LYS A 155 16.67 9.48 -15.76
N LEU A 156 15.80 9.72 -16.74
CA LEU A 156 15.93 10.78 -17.74
C LEU A 156 14.85 11.84 -17.51
N ASN A 157 15.15 12.80 -16.63
CA ASN A 157 14.17 13.82 -16.22
C ASN A 157 14.18 15.05 -17.14
N ARG A 158 15.33 15.39 -17.74
CA ARG A 158 15.48 16.57 -18.62
C ARG A 158 15.42 16.16 -20.09
N LYS A 159 14.96 17.09 -20.94
CA LYS A 159 14.91 16.88 -22.40
C LYS A 159 16.30 16.64 -23.00
N ALA A 160 17.31 17.39 -22.54
CA ALA A 160 18.68 17.25 -23.03
C ALA A 160 19.23 15.84 -22.79
N ASP A 161 19.02 15.28 -21.61
CA ASP A 161 19.46 13.92 -21.25
C ASP A 161 18.76 12.84 -22.10
N ARG A 162 17.50 13.10 -22.51
CA ARG A 162 16.77 12.19 -23.42
C ARG A 162 17.31 12.25 -24.84
N LEU A 163 17.67 13.44 -25.31
CA LEU A 163 18.28 13.65 -26.61
C LEU A 163 19.63 12.95 -26.73
N THR A 164 20.51 13.15 -25.74
CA THR A 164 21.82 12.50 -25.72
C THR A 164 21.70 10.97 -25.62
N ALA A 165 20.79 10.48 -24.78
CA ALA A 165 20.54 9.04 -24.67
C ALA A 165 19.97 8.43 -25.96
N LEU A 166 19.12 9.16 -26.69
CA LEU A 166 18.54 8.69 -27.95
C LEU A 166 19.58 8.69 -29.08
N LEU A 167 20.37 9.75 -29.22
CA LEU A 167 21.46 9.82 -30.20
C LEU A 167 22.47 8.69 -29.98
N ALA A 168 22.88 8.46 -28.73
CA ALA A 168 23.77 7.34 -28.40
C ALA A 168 23.15 5.96 -28.71
N ALA A 169 21.82 5.82 -28.58
CA ALA A 169 21.11 4.58 -28.91
C ALA A 169 21.03 4.35 -30.43
N VAL A 170 20.83 5.42 -31.20
CA VAL A 170 20.86 5.37 -32.67
C VAL A 170 22.27 5.02 -33.15
N ASP A 171 23.31 5.66 -32.63
CA ASP A 171 24.70 5.38 -32.99
C ASP A 171 25.08 3.90 -32.71
N ARG A 172 24.61 3.35 -31.58
CA ARG A 172 24.80 1.93 -31.26
C ARG A 172 24.07 1.03 -32.27
N LEU A 173 22.81 1.34 -32.58
CA LEU A 173 22.03 0.54 -33.52
C LEU A 173 22.62 0.60 -34.94
N ASP A 174 23.06 1.78 -35.41
CA ASP A 174 23.77 1.95 -36.68
C ASP A 174 25.07 1.15 -36.72
N SER A 175 25.87 1.18 -35.64
CA SER A 175 27.10 0.38 -35.55
C SER A 175 26.85 -1.13 -35.55
N THR A 176 25.68 -1.56 -35.07
CA THR A 176 25.26 -2.97 -35.05
C THR A 176 24.76 -3.43 -36.42
N VAL A 177 24.08 -2.55 -37.16
CA VAL A 177 23.60 -2.81 -38.54
C VAL A 177 24.74 -2.75 -39.56
N ALA A 178 25.76 -1.92 -39.34
CA ALA A 178 26.94 -1.79 -40.20
C ALA A 178 27.92 -2.98 -40.12
N MET A 179 27.73 -3.90 -39.17
CA MET A 179 28.46 -5.17 -39.10
C MET A 179 27.55 -6.29 -39.61
N PRO A 180 27.46 -6.56 -40.93
CA PRO A 180 26.78 -7.76 -41.40
C PRO A 180 27.47 -8.96 -40.78
N ALA A 181 26.69 -9.84 -40.16
CA ALA A 181 27.15 -11.14 -39.70
C ALA A 181 27.80 -11.87 -40.87
N SER A 182 29.13 -11.90 -40.87
CA SER A 182 29.92 -12.73 -41.77
C SER A 182 29.74 -14.18 -41.29
N VAL A 183 28.87 -14.91 -41.98
CA VAL A 183 28.83 -16.38 -42.01
C VAL A 183 29.14 -16.81 -43.43
#